data_AF-A0A212LKD4-F1
#
_entry.id   AF-A0A212LKD4-F1
#
_cell.length_a   1.000
_cell.length_b   1.000
_cell.length_c   1.000
_cell.angle_alpha   90.00
_cell.angle_beta   90.00
_cell.angle_gamma   90.00
#
_symmetry.space_group_name_H-M   'P 1'
#
loop_
_entity.id
_entity.type
_entity.pdbx_description
1 polymer ?
#
loop_
_entity_poly.entity_id
_entity_poly.type
_entity_poly.pdbx_seq_one_letter_code
_entity_poly.pdbx_strand_id
1 'polypeptide(L)'
;MQERRGAKQTAGPGADLRRRIENSLAAATRTEAAIAGFFLSDLSSLPFETAGSVARRIGVSEASVGRYCRAIGFRHFKDLKASLRGDLGDSAFLIGDRLRDFAARSRAGESQALEKEIAAIVANHELAATPAFRAVAARLAKAGKLFVAGFQTERGHAQYLAHGLSYLRPGVHLMDAADGTFADLLLDAPGEAALVIVDARRYSRLARHLGIAARAAGVKVTLITDPYCAWGREAADEVFAVRTDFDQFWDATSAMAGLIGLIVNAVFAELGPEVEARLSAMSTLYNDFIGHTTAGGHGTDRPARRPATGRPRRKADIGRK
;
A
#
# COMPACT_ATOMS: atom_id res chain seq x y z
N MET A 1 -9.10 47.15 37.93
CA MET A 1 -7.80 46.47 38.05
C MET A 1 -8.06 44.97 37.94
N GLN A 2 -7.99 44.42 36.73
CA GLN A 2 -8.20 42.99 36.47
C GLN A 2 -7.16 42.54 35.44
N GLU A 3 -6.39 41.53 35.85
CA GLU A 3 -5.22 40.98 35.19
C GLU A 3 -5.59 40.27 33.88
N ARG A 4 -4.97 40.67 32.77
CA ARG A 4 -4.94 39.87 31.53
C ARG A 4 -3.73 38.93 31.60
N ARG A 5 -3.93 37.70 32.09
CA ARG A 5 -2.98 36.59 31.87
C ARG A 5 -3.11 36.14 30.41
N GLY A 6 -2.11 36.50 29.60
CA GLY A 6 -1.99 36.04 28.22
C GLY A 6 -1.74 34.53 28.17
N ALA A 7 -2.65 33.79 27.54
CA ALA A 7 -2.46 32.38 27.22
C ALA A 7 -1.35 32.25 26.18
N LYS A 8 -0.23 31.65 26.58
CA LYS A 8 0.88 31.29 25.70
C LYS A 8 0.42 30.10 24.85
N GLN A 9 0.01 30.34 23.60
CA GLN A 9 -0.23 29.28 22.62
C GLN A 9 1.08 28.52 22.38
N THR A 10 1.17 27.30 22.90
CA THR A 10 2.28 26.40 22.61
C THR A 10 2.02 25.76 21.25
N ALA A 11 2.64 26.31 20.21
CA ALA A 11 2.69 25.71 18.88
C ALA A 11 3.45 24.38 18.92
N GLY A 12 3.00 23.38 18.16
CA GLY A 12 3.67 22.08 18.06
C GLY A 12 5.07 22.17 17.42
N PRO A 13 5.93 21.16 17.62
CA PRO A 13 7.31 21.13 17.09
C PRO A 13 7.42 21.40 15.58
N GLY A 14 6.47 20.92 14.75
CA GLY A 14 6.45 21.13 13.30
C GLY A 14 6.07 22.56 12.89
N ALA A 15 5.14 23.20 13.61
CA ALA A 15 4.82 24.62 13.42
C ALA A 15 6.01 25.51 13.83
N ASP A 16 6.79 25.08 14.82
CA ASP A 16 8.03 25.75 15.21
C ASP A 16 9.13 25.58 14.14
N LEU A 17 9.27 24.42 13.51
CA LEU A 17 10.23 24.19 12.43
C LEU A 17 9.93 25.04 11.17
N ARG A 18 8.69 25.03 10.68
CA ARG A 18 8.30 25.84 9.50
C ARG A 18 8.62 27.32 9.72
N ARG A 19 8.25 27.84 10.89
CA ARG A 19 8.54 29.23 11.27
C ARG A 19 10.04 29.53 11.34
N ARG A 20 10.86 28.61 11.87
CA ARG A 20 12.33 28.76 11.87
C ARG A 20 12.91 28.81 10.46
N ILE A 21 12.40 27.99 9.55
CA ILE A 21 12.82 27.98 8.15
C ILE A 21 12.41 29.29 7.46
N GLU A 22 11.16 29.72 7.61
CA GLU A 22 10.66 30.98 7.04
C GLU A 22 11.45 32.19 7.55
N ASN A 23 11.76 32.24 8.85
CA ASN A 23 12.58 33.31 9.43
C ASN A 23 14.02 33.31 8.90
N SER A 24 14.56 32.15 8.54
CA SER A 24 15.93 32.06 8.01
C SER A 24 16.07 32.61 6.58
N LEU A 25 14.98 32.65 5.81
CA LEU A 25 15.00 33.11 4.41
C LEU A 25 15.42 34.57 4.27
N ALA A 26 15.12 35.41 5.27
CA ALA A 26 15.42 36.85 5.24
C ALA A 26 16.92 37.16 5.13
N ALA A 27 17.79 36.26 5.60
CA ALA A 27 19.25 36.42 5.59
C ALA A 27 19.97 35.26 4.90
N ALA A 28 19.26 34.43 4.14
CA ALA A 28 19.80 33.20 3.58
C ALA A 28 20.78 33.47 2.42
N THR A 29 21.91 32.77 2.42
CA THR A 29 22.75 32.64 1.23
C THR A 29 22.02 31.85 0.13
N ARG A 30 22.50 31.91 -1.12
CA ARG A 30 21.89 31.16 -2.24
C ARG A 30 21.77 29.65 -1.96
N THR A 31 22.77 29.08 -1.29
CA THR A 31 22.76 27.65 -0.90
C THR A 31 21.75 27.39 0.22
N GLU A 32 21.64 28.27 1.21
CA GLU A 32 20.68 28.13 2.30
C GLU A 32 19.24 28.34 1.83
N ALA A 33 19.00 29.29 0.92
CA ALA A 33 17.69 29.51 0.31
C ALA A 33 17.23 28.29 -0.50
N ALA A 34 18.14 27.61 -1.20
CA ALA A 34 17.82 26.37 -1.89
C ALA A 34 17.44 25.23 -0.93
N ILE A 35 18.16 25.10 0.20
CA ILE A 35 17.86 24.09 1.23
C ILE A 35 16.54 24.43 1.95
N ALA A 36 16.32 25.70 2.28
CA ALA A 36 15.12 26.21 2.91
C ALA A 36 13.89 26.00 2.02
N GLY A 37 13.98 26.37 0.74
CA GLY A 37 12.93 26.16 -0.24
C GLY A 37 12.56 24.69 -0.37
N PHE A 38 13.55 23.80 -0.43
CA PHE A 38 13.33 22.36 -0.45
C PHE A 38 12.62 21.87 0.82
N PHE A 39 13.07 22.30 2.01
CA PHE A 39 12.44 21.92 3.27
C PHE A 39 11.00 22.41 3.38
N LEU A 40 10.67 23.61 2.87
CA LEU A 40 9.31 24.13 2.88
C LEU A 40 8.40 23.43 1.86
N SER A 41 8.94 23.10 0.69
CA SER A 41 8.17 22.41 -0.36
C SER A 41 7.93 20.93 -0.05
N ASP A 42 8.79 20.31 0.75
CA ASP A 42 8.83 18.85 0.93
C ASP A 42 8.94 18.47 2.42
N LEU A 43 8.33 19.26 3.31
CA LEU A 43 8.46 19.12 4.77
C LEU A 43 8.00 17.74 5.29
N SER A 44 6.98 17.16 4.64
CA SER A 44 6.43 15.85 4.96
C SER A 44 7.37 14.69 4.62
N SER A 45 8.26 14.84 3.65
CA SER A 45 9.22 13.79 3.27
C SER A 45 10.53 13.85 4.04
N LEU A 46 10.89 15.03 4.61
CA LEU A 46 12.15 15.22 5.35
C LEU A 46 12.45 14.15 6.42
N PRO A 47 11.48 13.60 7.17
CA PRO A 47 11.73 12.56 8.18
C PRO A 47 12.32 11.26 7.61
N PHE A 48 12.19 11.07 6.31
CA PHE A 48 12.59 9.88 5.55
C PHE A 48 13.83 10.14 4.68
N GLU A 49 14.19 11.39 4.47
CA GLU A 49 15.37 11.78 3.71
C GLU A 49 16.68 11.61 4.50
N THR A 50 17.81 11.62 3.80
CA THR A 50 19.17 11.75 4.35
C THR A 50 19.75 13.11 3.94
N ALA A 51 20.74 13.62 4.68
CA ALA A 51 21.36 14.88 4.29
C ALA A 51 21.99 14.79 2.89
N GLY A 52 22.58 13.64 2.55
CA GLY A 52 23.10 13.35 1.21
C GLY A 52 22.04 13.26 0.10
N SER A 53 20.86 12.68 0.36
CA SER A 53 19.79 12.60 -0.64
C SER A 53 19.16 13.97 -0.92
N VAL A 54 18.93 14.77 0.13
CA VAL A 54 18.54 16.18 -0.03
C VAL A 54 19.60 16.93 -0.85
N ALA A 55 20.86 16.83 -0.44
CA ALA A 55 21.97 17.53 -1.07
C ALA A 55 22.06 17.25 -2.58
N ARG A 56 21.91 15.99 -3.00
CA ARG A 56 21.87 15.61 -4.41
C ARG A 56 20.69 16.22 -5.17
N ARG A 57 19.49 16.24 -4.58
CA ARG A 57 18.27 16.74 -5.24
C ARG A 57 18.34 18.24 -5.57
N ILE A 58 19.03 19.02 -4.75
CA ILE A 58 19.15 20.48 -4.93
C ILE A 58 20.55 20.94 -5.34
N GLY A 59 21.45 20.02 -5.69
CA GLY A 59 22.78 20.34 -6.19
C GLY A 59 23.71 21.04 -5.18
N VAL A 60 23.62 20.68 -3.90
CA VAL A 60 24.47 21.23 -2.84
C VAL A 60 25.29 20.12 -2.17
N SER A 61 26.23 20.48 -1.29
CA SER A 61 26.97 19.51 -0.48
C SER A 61 26.18 19.04 0.73
N GLU A 62 26.38 17.78 1.16
CA GLU A 62 25.80 17.26 2.41
C GLU A 62 26.22 18.09 3.63
N ALA A 63 27.46 18.59 3.63
CA ALA A 63 27.95 19.51 4.65
C ALA A 63 27.14 20.82 4.70
N SER A 64 26.68 21.33 3.55
CA SER A 64 25.81 22.53 3.48
C SER A 64 24.45 22.26 4.12
N VAL A 65 23.84 21.10 3.88
CA VAL A 65 22.58 20.70 4.55
C VAL A 65 22.77 20.61 6.07
N GLY A 66 23.89 20.02 6.52
CA GLY A 66 24.24 19.95 7.94
C GLY A 66 24.51 21.31 8.58
N ARG A 67 25.17 22.24 7.88
CA ARG A 67 25.38 23.63 8.34
C ARG A 67 24.07 24.39 8.46
N TYR A 68 23.21 24.29 7.46
CA TYR A 68 21.91 24.95 7.47
C TYR A 68 21.05 24.47 8.64
N CYS A 69 21.00 23.16 8.93
CA CYS A 69 20.28 22.63 10.11
C CYS A 69 20.74 23.27 11.42
N ARG A 70 22.04 23.55 11.57
CA ARG A 70 22.59 24.24 12.73
C ARG A 70 22.20 25.71 12.77
N ALA A 71 22.19 26.39 11.62
CA ALA A 71 21.75 27.78 11.52
C ALA A 71 20.29 27.97 11.97
N ILE A 72 19.42 27.00 11.70
CA ILE A 72 18.01 27.03 12.15
C ILE A 72 17.77 26.36 13.52
N GLY A 73 18.84 26.09 14.28
CA GLY A 73 18.78 25.70 15.68
C GLY A 73 18.67 24.20 15.97
N PHE A 74 19.12 23.33 15.07
CA PHE A 74 19.21 21.87 15.29
C PHE A 74 20.66 21.39 15.30
N ARG A 75 20.98 20.36 16.09
CA ARG A 75 22.38 19.88 16.20
C ARG A 75 22.91 19.31 14.89
N HIS A 76 22.04 18.66 14.13
CA HIS A 76 22.31 18.03 12.84
C HIS A 76 21.00 17.63 12.16
N PHE A 77 21.05 17.21 10.89
CA PHE A 77 19.86 16.82 10.12
C PHE A 77 19.05 15.70 10.80
N LYS A 78 19.69 14.73 11.46
CA LYS A 78 18.99 13.68 12.23
C LYS A 78 18.15 14.23 13.41
N ASP A 79 18.53 15.38 13.97
CA ASP A 79 17.86 16.03 15.12
C ASP A 79 16.59 16.72 14.64
N LEU A 80 16.70 17.43 13.51
CA LEU A 80 15.57 18.03 12.79
C LEU A 80 14.54 16.96 12.36
N LYS A 81 14.99 15.81 11.85
CA LYS A 81 14.09 14.70 11.53
C LYS A 81 13.39 14.13 12.76
N ALA A 82 14.08 14.06 13.90
CA ALA A 82 13.50 13.56 15.14
C ALA A 82 12.38 14.47 15.65
N SER A 83 12.54 15.80 15.55
CA SER A 83 11.47 16.74 15.92
C SER A 83 10.23 16.62 15.03
N LEU A 84 10.40 16.22 13.77
CA LEU A 84 9.28 15.97 12.85
C LEU A 84 8.58 14.61 13.10
N ARG A 85 9.31 13.60 13.55
CA ARG A 85 8.74 12.25 13.84
C ARG A 85 7.83 12.23 15.06
N GLY A 86 8.08 13.11 16.05
CA GLY A 86 7.21 13.27 17.21
C GLY A 86 5.79 13.70 16.81
N ASP A 87 5.67 14.56 15.81
CA ASP A 87 4.36 14.95 15.27
C ASP A 87 3.76 13.83 14.41
N LEU A 88 4.51 13.14 13.55
CA LEU A 88 3.96 12.08 12.70
C LEU A 88 3.40 10.85 13.46
N GLY A 89 3.92 10.55 14.66
CA GLY A 89 3.49 9.42 15.48
C GLY A 89 2.27 9.69 16.37
N ASP A 90 2.14 10.90 16.90
CA ASP A 90 1.09 11.28 17.87
C ASP A 90 0.01 12.22 17.29
N SER A 91 0.06 12.53 16.00
CA SER A 91 -0.90 13.44 15.33
C SER A 91 -2.26 12.79 15.05
N ALA A 92 -3.06 12.65 16.10
CA ALA A 92 -4.51 12.81 16.03
C ALA A 92 -4.93 14.27 15.68
N PHE A 93 -3.98 15.18 15.60
CA PHE A 93 -4.09 16.58 15.18
C PHE A 93 -3.46 16.71 13.78
N LEU A 94 -4.14 17.02 12.67
CA LEU A 94 -5.06 18.12 12.46
C LEU A 94 -5.90 17.86 11.19
N ILE A 95 -7.09 17.28 11.38
CA ILE A 95 -8.16 17.40 10.38
C ILE A 95 -8.41 18.90 10.08
N GLY A 96 -8.27 19.77 11.09
CA GLY A 96 -8.48 21.22 10.98
C GLY A 96 -7.45 21.98 10.12
N ASP A 97 -6.16 21.65 10.19
CA ASP A 97 -5.13 22.30 9.35
C ASP A 97 -5.18 21.78 7.92
N ARG A 98 -5.33 20.46 7.72
CA ARG A 98 -5.57 19.93 6.37
C ARG A 98 -6.84 20.50 5.74
N LEU A 99 -7.89 20.71 6.53
CA LEU A 99 -9.13 21.33 6.08
C LEU A 99 -8.92 22.81 5.72
N ARG A 100 -8.15 23.57 6.52
CA ARG A 100 -7.81 24.96 6.23
C ARG A 100 -6.95 25.11 4.99
N ASP A 101 -5.91 24.29 4.85
CA ASP A 101 -5.01 24.29 3.68
C ASP A 101 -5.72 23.82 2.43
N PHE A 102 -6.59 22.80 2.53
CA PHE A 102 -7.45 22.37 1.42
C PHE A 102 -8.42 23.48 1.02
N ALA A 103 -9.10 24.12 1.98
CA ALA A 103 -10.03 25.21 1.71
C ALA A 103 -9.32 26.43 1.10
N ALA A 104 -8.09 26.74 1.53
CA ALA A 104 -7.29 27.82 0.95
C ALA A 104 -6.88 27.52 -0.50
N ARG A 105 -6.35 26.33 -0.79
CA ARG A 105 -5.93 25.92 -2.14
C ARG A 105 -7.11 25.76 -3.10
N SER A 106 -8.23 25.21 -2.63
CA SER A 106 -9.45 25.09 -3.42
C SER A 106 -10.02 26.46 -3.82
N ARG A 107 -9.89 27.48 -2.95
CA ARG A 107 -10.29 28.87 -3.27
C ARG A 107 -9.33 29.57 -4.23
N ALA A 108 -8.06 29.16 -4.28
CA ALA A 108 -7.04 29.72 -5.16
C ALA A 108 -7.02 29.10 -6.58
N GLY A 109 -7.67 27.94 -6.78
CA GLY A 109 -7.67 27.25 -8.08
C GLY A 109 -6.35 26.54 -8.42
N GLU A 110 -5.44 26.39 -7.46
CA GLU A 110 -4.05 25.92 -7.65
C GLU A 110 -3.85 24.41 -7.38
N SER A 111 -4.83 23.57 -7.68
CA SER A 111 -4.74 22.13 -7.37
C SER A 111 -3.94 21.38 -8.43
N GLN A 112 -2.68 21.04 -8.14
CA GLN A 112 -1.84 20.12 -8.95
C GLN A 112 -2.13 18.63 -8.70
N ALA A 113 -3.27 18.32 -8.08
CA ALA A 113 -3.62 16.97 -7.65
C ALA A 113 -3.64 15.97 -8.80
N LEU A 114 -4.22 16.36 -9.94
CA LEU A 114 -4.34 15.51 -11.12
C LEU A 114 -2.96 15.22 -11.74
N GLU A 115 -2.10 16.23 -11.88
CA GLU A 115 -0.75 16.03 -12.42
C GLU A 115 0.07 15.11 -11.52
N LYS A 116 -0.02 15.28 -10.20
CA LYS A 116 0.65 14.40 -9.22
C LYS A 116 0.11 12.96 -9.27
N GLU A 117 -1.20 12.80 -9.44
CA GLU A 117 -1.84 11.49 -9.57
C GLU A 117 -1.42 10.78 -10.87
N ILE A 118 -1.42 11.50 -12.02
CA ILE A 118 -0.92 10.98 -13.30
C ILE A 118 0.55 10.55 -13.17
N ALA A 119 1.39 11.39 -12.55
CA ALA A 119 2.80 11.06 -12.34
C ALA A 119 2.99 9.80 -11.47
N ALA A 120 2.14 9.60 -10.46
CA ALA A 120 2.16 8.38 -9.65
C ALA A 120 1.74 7.13 -10.44
N ILE A 121 0.74 7.25 -11.32
CA ILE A 121 0.35 6.16 -12.23
C ILE A 121 1.49 5.82 -13.18
N VAL A 122 2.13 6.82 -13.80
CA VAL A 122 3.30 6.60 -14.68
C VAL A 122 4.41 5.87 -13.92
N ALA A 123 4.74 6.32 -12.71
CA ALA A 123 5.76 5.67 -11.87
C ALA A 123 5.41 4.20 -11.52
N ASN A 124 4.12 3.87 -11.37
CA ASN A 124 3.70 2.47 -11.17
C ASN A 124 3.97 1.60 -12.41
N HIS A 125 3.77 2.13 -13.62
CA HIS A 125 4.09 1.40 -14.85
C HIS A 125 5.61 1.21 -15.02
N GLU A 126 6.42 2.21 -14.65
CA GLU A 126 7.88 2.06 -14.59
C GLU A 126 8.30 0.99 -13.58
N LEU A 127 7.69 0.99 -12.39
CA LEU A 127 7.90 -0.05 -11.39
C LEU A 127 7.53 -1.43 -11.92
N ALA A 128 6.41 -1.55 -12.64
CA ALA A 128 5.94 -2.80 -13.24
C ALA A 128 6.92 -3.37 -14.30
N ALA A 129 7.72 -2.50 -14.93
CA ALA A 129 8.76 -2.90 -15.87
C ALA A 129 10.06 -3.38 -15.19
N THR A 130 10.18 -3.31 -13.85
CA THR A 130 11.39 -3.73 -13.14
C THR A 130 11.51 -5.25 -13.00
N PRO A 131 12.74 -5.79 -12.92
CA PRO A 131 12.95 -7.21 -12.60
C PRO A 131 12.36 -7.63 -11.25
N ALA A 132 12.40 -6.73 -10.25
CA ALA A 132 11.86 -7.00 -8.92
C ALA A 132 10.34 -7.22 -8.96
N PHE A 133 9.62 -6.39 -9.73
CA PHE A 133 8.19 -6.55 -9.93
C PHE A 133 7.84 -7.89 -10.61
N ARG A 134 8.56 -8.25 -11.69
CA ARG A 134 8.38 -9.54 -12.36
C ARG A 134 8.64 -10.72 -11.42
N ALA A 135 9.68 -10.66 -10.60
CA ALA A 135 9.98 -11.70 -9.63
C ALA A 135 8.87 -11.87 -8.58
N VAL A 136 8.29 -10.75 -8.11
CA VAL A 136 7.11 -10.80 -7.21
C VAL A 136 5.92 -11.42 -7.94
N ALA A 137 5.56 -10.97 -9.13
CA ALA A 137 4.42 -11.53 -9.88
C ALA A 137 4.56 -13.05 -10.10
N ALA A 138 5.73 -13.51 -10.54
CA ALA A 138 6.01 -14.94 -10.71
C ALA A 138 5.88 -15.73 -9.39
N ARG A 139 6.35 -15.15 -8.27
CA ARG A 139 6.17 -15.76 -6.94
C ARG A 139 4.71 -15.82 -6.53
N LEU A 140 3.94 -14.74 -6.73
CA LEU A 140 2.51 -14.72 -6.38
C LEU A 140 1.68 -15.70 -7.22
N ALA A 141 2.09 -15.96 -8.46
CA ALA A 141 1.48 -16.96 -9.32
C ALA A 141 1.72 -18.40 -8.83
N LYS A 142 2.94 -18.69 -8.34
CA LYS A 142 3.43 -20.06 -8.09
C LYS A 142 3.45 -20.50 -6.62
N ALA A 143 3.39 -19.57 -5.67
CA ALA A 143 3.39 -19.91 -4.24
C ALA A 143 2.23 -20.87 -3.91
N GLY A 144 2.44 -21.84 -3.01
CA GLY A 144 1.39 -22.80 -2.63
C GLY A 144 0.19 -22.07 -2.03
N LYS A 145 0.45 -21.22 -1.03
CA LYS A 145 -0.54 -20.29 -0.45
C LYS A 145 -0.09 -18.85 -0.61
N LEU A 146 -1.06 -17.98 -0.87
CA LEU A 146 -0.85 -16.53 -0.92
C LEU A 146 -1.75 -15.87 0.10
N PHE A 147 -1.14 -15.23 1.09
CA PHE A 147 -1.81 -14.41 2.07
C PHE A 147 -1.71 -12.94 1.69
N VAL A 148 -2.81 -12.21 1.84
CA VAL A 148 -2.87 -10.76 1.59
C VAL A 148 -3.41 -10.10 2.85
N ALA A 149 -2.65 -9.18 3.42
CA ALA A 149 -3.01 -8.47 4.64
C ALA A 149 -3.09 -6.96 4.39
N GLY A 150 -4.08 -6.33 5.00
CA GLY A 150 -4.23 -4.88 5.04
C GLY A 150 -5.23 -4.51 6.11
N PHE A 151 -4.91 -3.50 6.91
CA PHE A 151 -5.69 -3.14 8.09
C PHE A 151 -6.20 -1.71 7.97
N GLN A 152 -7.25 -1.38 8.74
CA GLN A 152 -7.80 -0.03 8.81
C GLN A 152 -8.11 0.55 7.42
N THR A 153 -7.47 1.66 7.04
CA THR A 153 -7.72 2.37 5.77
C THR A 153 -7.30 1.55 4.54
N GLU A 154 -6.32 0.65 4.69
CA GLU A 154 -5.78 -0.15 3.58
C GLU A 154 -6.48 -1.52 3.43
N ARG A 155 -7.48 -1.82 4.28
CA ARG A 155 -8.26 -3.06 4.18
C ARG A 155 -8.88 -3.24 2.79
N GLY A 156 -9.41 -2.17 2.22
CA GLY A 156 -10.05 -2.21 0.90
C GLY A 156 -9.09 -2.62 -0.21
N HIS A 157 -7.83 -2.18 -0.15
CA HIS A 157 -6.80 -2.55 -1.11
C HIS A 157 -6.36 -4.00 -0.97
N ALA A 158 -6.19 -4.49 0.26
CA ALA A 158 -5.91 -5.89 0.51
C ALA A 158 -7.05 -6.79 0.00
N GLN A 159 -8.30 -6.41 0.25
CA GLN A 159 -9.48 -7.07 -0.30
C GLN A 159 -9.48 -7.07 -1.82
N TYR A 160 -9.21 -5.92 -2.44
CA TYR A 160 -9.16 -5.81 -3.90
C TYR A 160 -8.12 -6.73 -4.52
N LEU A 161 -6.89 -6.76 -3.97
CA LEU A 161 -5.83 -7.65 -4.43
C LEU A 161 -6.20 -9.12 -4.23
N ALA A 162 -6.64 -9.51 -3.02
CA ALA A 162 -7.00 -10.88 -2.70
C ALA A 162 -8.12 -11.39 -3.61
N HIS A 163 -9.16 -10.58 -3.80
CA HIS A 163 -10.29 -10.92 -4.65
C HIS A 163 -9.87 -11.06 -6.11
N GLY A 164 -9.11 -10.10 -6.66
CA GLY A 164 -8.59 -10.15 -8.02
C GLY A 164 -7.77 -11.42 -8.28
N LEU A 165 -6.87 -11.78 -7.36
CA LEU A 165 -6.05 -12.98 -7.49
C LEU A 165 -6.82 -14.29 -7.28
N SER A 166 -7.91 -14.29 -6.49
CA SER A 166 -8.72 -15.50 -6.29
C SER A 166 -9.46 -15.96 -7.55
N TYR A 167 -9.75 -15.04 -8.48
CA TYR A 167 -10.23 -15.41 -9.82
C TYR A 167 -9.17 -16.19 -10.58
N LEU A 168 -7.92 -15.79 -10.46
CA LEU A 168 -6.83 -16.31 -11.28
C LEU A 168 -6.27 -17.63 -10.74
N ARG A 169 -6.21 -17.82 -9.43
CA ARG A 169 -5.62 -19.02 -8.82
C ARG A 169 -6.28 -19.42 -7.49
N PRO A 170 -6.23 -20.71 -7.12
CA PRO A 170 -6.61 -21.16 -5.78
C PRO A 170 -5.59 -20.71 -4.73
N GLY A 171 -5.91 -20.90 -3.44
CA GLY A 171 -4.98 -20.69 -2.33
C GLY A 171 -4.67 -19.22 -2.05
N VAL A 172 -5.59 -18.31 -2.36
CA VAL A 172 -5.50 -16.89 -1.99
C VAL A 172 -6.35 -16.64 -0.74
N HIS A 173 -5.74 -16.07 0.30
CA HIS A 173 -6.34 -15.87 1.61
C HIS A 173 -6.20 -14.41 2.04
N LEU A 174 -7.33 -13.77 2.38
CA LEU A 174 -7.31 -12.45 3.00
C LEU A 174 -7.08 -12.59 4.50
N MET A 175 -6.12 -11.85 5.06
CA MET A 175 -5.86 -11.77 6.49
C MET A 175 -6.29 -10.38 7.01
N ASP A 176 -7.49 -10.31 7.56
CA ASP A 176 -8.06 -9.08 8.13
C ASP A 176 -8.12 -9.08 9.68
N ALA A 177 -7.49 -10.09 10.29
CA ALA A 177 -7.48 -10.41 11.72
C ALA A 177 -8.85 -10.78 12.31
N ALA A 178 -9.88 -11.04 11.49
CA ALA A 178 -11.18 -11.49 11.97
C ALA A 178 -11.10 -12.83 12.72
N ASP A 179 -10.22 -13.73 12.27
CA ASP A 179 -10.01 -15.04 12.88
C ASP A 179 -9.22 -14.98 14.21
N GLY A 180 -8.73 -13.80 14.60
CA GLY A 180 -7.99 -13.57 15.85
C GLY A 180 -6.57 -14.18 15.88
N THR A 181 -6.12 -14.78 14.79
CA THR A 181 -4.80 -15.42 14.68
C THR A 181 -4.21 -15.27 13.27
N PHE A 182 -2.90 -15.51 13.16
CA PHE A 182 -2.17 -15.62 11.89
C PHE A 182 -1.50 -16.99 11.76
N ALA A 183 -2.00 -18.00 12.49
CA ALA A 183 -1.41 -19.34 12.56
C ALA A 183 -1.28 -20.01 11.19
N ASP A 184 -2.28 -19.87 10.32
CA ASP A 184 -2.27 -20.45 8.96
C ASP A 184 -1.12 -19.95 8.09
N LEU A 185 -0.59 -18.77 8.40
CA LEU A 185 0.59 -18.21 7.74
C LEU A 185 1.88 -18.57 8.50
N LEU A 186 1.88 -18.40 9.83
CA LEU A 186 3.11 -18.44 10.63
C LEU A 186 3.56 -19.86 11.00
N LEU A 187 2.67 -20.86 10.84
CA LEU A 187 2.97 -22.28 11.08
C LEU A 187 3.17 -23.08 9.80
N ASP A 188 3.00 -22.47 8.62
CA ASP A 188 3.26 -23.12 7.33
C ASP A 188 4.76 -23.39 7.15
N ALA A 189 5.09 -24.39 6.31
CA ALA A 189 6.49 -24.72 6.07
C ALA A 189 7.18 -23.59 5.27
N PRO A 190 8.45 -23.27 5.57
CA PRO A 190 9.19 -22.23 4.88
C PRO A 190 9.17 -22.42 3.35
N GLY A 191 8.82 -21.36 2.62
CA GLY A 191 8.75 -21.39 1.16
C GLY A 191 7.43 -21.88 0.55
N GLU A 192 6.49 -22.40 1.34
CA GLU A 192 5.16 -22.81 0.84
C GLU A 192 4.20 -21.62 0.69
N ALA A 193 4.41 -20.58 1.50
CA ALA A 193 3.55 -19.41 1.54
C ALA A 193 4.27 -18.13 1.08
N ALA A 194 3.47 -17.22 0.53
CA ALA A 194 3.83 -15.84 0.23
C ALA A 194 2.89 -14.90 0.99
N LEU A 195 3.40 -13.74 1.42
CA LEU A 195 2.61 -12.69 2.03
C LEU A 195 2.73 -11.39 1.23
N VAL A 196 1.60 -10.75 0.97
CA VAL A 196 1.54 -9.34 0.53
C VAL A 196 0.88 -8.52 1.62
N ILE A 197 1.53 -7.45 2.06
CA ILE A 197 0.99 -6.48 3.00
C ILE A 197 0.70 -5.18 2.25
N VAL A 198 -0.47 -4.60 2.46
CA VAL A 198 -0.78 -3.22 2.07
C VAL A 198 -0.90 -2.37 3.32
N ASP A 199 -0.02 -1.38 3.48
CA ASP A 199 -0.04 -0.46 4.62
C ASP A 199 0.55 0.90 4.25
N ALA A 200 -0.09 2.00 4.62
CA ALA A 200 0.33 3.35 4.26
C ALA A 200 -0.12 4.37 5.32
N ARG A 201 0.59 5.51 5.38
CA ARG A 201 0.29 6.71 6.19
C ARG A 201 0.26 6.50 7.70
N ARG A 202 -0.76 5.80 8.19
CA ARG A 202 -0.99 5.47 9.61
C ARG A 202 -0.58 4.02 9.81
N TYR A 203 0.72 3.78 9.72
CA TYR A 203 1.24 2.42 9.68
C TYR A 203 0.76 1.58 10.86
N SER A 204 0.19 0.44 10.52
CA SER A 204 -0.33 -0.50 11.48
C SER A 204 0.81 -1.21 12.19
N ARG A 205 0.82 -1.12 13.53
CA ARG A 205 1.71 -1.94 14.37
C ARG A 205 1.52 -3.43 14.05
N LEU A 206 0.28 -3.83 13.75
CA LEU A 206 -0.07 -5.19 13.37
C LEU A 206 0.57 -5.58 12.04
N ALA A 207 0.50 -4.73 11.01
CA ALA A 207 1.16 -4.97 9.71
C ALA A 207 2.67 -5.14 9.87
N ARG A 208 3.31 -4.21 10.60
CA ARG A 208 4.75 -4.30 10.88
C ARG A 208 5.12 -5.60 11.59
N HIS A 209 4.41 -5.94 12.67
CA HIS A 209 4.71 -7.17 13.43
C HIS A 209 4.47 -8.43 12.61
N LEU A 210 3.40 -8.47 11.80
CA LEU A 210 3.10 -9.59 10.92
C LEU A 210 4.20 -9.80 9.90
N GLY A 211 4.68 -8.72 9.24
CA GLY A 211 5.78 -8.83 8.28
C GLY A 211 7.08 -9.35 8.91
N ILE A 212 7.45 -8.84 10.09
CA ILE A 212 8.63 -9.32 10.82
C ILE A 212 8.49 -10.81 11.19
N ALA A 213 7.33 -11.20 11.73
CA ALA A 213 7.08 -12.59 12.12
C ALA A 213 7.07 -13.54 10.93
N ALA A 214 6.43 -13.14 9.81
CA ALA A 214 6.39 -13.93 8.59
C ALA A 214 7.79 -14.16 8.01
N ARG A 215 8.62 -13.11 7.96
CA ARG A 215 10.02 -13.24 7.52
C ARG A 215 10.83 -14.16 8.44
N ALA A 216 10.64 -14.07 9.75
CA ALA A 216 11.29 -14.96 10.71
C ALA A 216 10.84 -16.43 10.53
N ALA A 217 9.61 -16.67 10.07
CA ALA A 217 9.09 -17.98 9.70
C ALA A 217 9.51 -18.45 8.28
N GLY A 218 10.32 -17.67 7.56
CA GLY A 218 10.78 -18.03 6.21
C GLY A 218 9.76 -17.76 5.09
N VAL A 219 8.69 -17.02 5.37
CA VAL A 219 7.74 -16.55 4.36
C VAL A 219 8.32 -15.35 3.63
N LYS A 220 8.18 -15.34 2.29
CA LYS A 220 8.53 -14.17 1.48
C LYS A 220 7.46 -13.08 1.57
N VAL A 221 7.87 -11.87 1.95
CA VAL A 221 6.97 -10.75 2.21
C VAL A 221 7.19 -9.61 1.20
N THR A 222 6.12 -9.23 0.48
CA THR A 222 6.05 -7.97 -0.27
C THR A 222 5.22 -6.96 0.48
N LEU A 223 5.72 -5.74 0.60
CA LEU A 223 4.98 -4.61 1.14
C LEU A 223 4.65 -3.62 0.03
N ILE A 224 3.36 -3.33 -0.14
CA ILE A 224 2.86 -2.19 -0.92
C ILE A 224 2.59 -1.06 0.08
N THR A 225 3.24 0.07 -0.11
CA THR A 225 3.21 1.17 0.86
C THR A 225 3.44 2.51 0.18
N ASP A 226 3.48 3.60 0.94
CA ASP A 226 3.89 4.91 0.46
C ASP A 226 5.41 5.15 0.64
N PRO A 227 5.99 6.21 0.05
CA PRO A 227 7.42 6.49 0.18
C PRO A 227 7.89 6.81 1.61
N TYR A 228 6.97 6.91 2.56
CA TYR A 228 7.20 7.39 3.91
C TYR A 228 7.36 6.24 4.91
N CYS A 229 7.25 4.98 4.47
CA CYS A 229 7.30 3.83 5.37
C CYS A 229 8.71 3.55 5.90
N ALA A 230 8.97 3.96 7.14
CA ALA A 230 10.29 3.79 7.77
C ALA A 230 10.63 2.34 8.14
N TRP A 231 9.65 1.46 8.30
CA TRP A 231 9.83 0.07 8.75
C TRP A 231 9.77 -0.96 7.60
N GLY A 232 9.46 -0.54 6.38
CA GLY A 232 9.23 -1.47 5.27
C GLY A 232 10.40 -2.41 5.01
N ARG A 233 11.65 -1.91 5.07
CA ARG A 233 12.87 -2.73 4.88
C ARG A 233 13.15 -3.72 6.00
N GLU A 234 12.62 -3.47 7.20
CA GLU A 234 12.75 -4.38 8.34
C GLU A 234 11.77 -5.56 8.18
N ALA A 235 10.56 -5.28 7.72
CA ALA A 235 9.44 -6.22 7.73
C ALA A 235 9.13 -6.89 6.38
N ALA A 236 9.77 -6.48 5.29
CA ALA A 236 9.52 -7.03 3.95
C ALA A 236 10.82 -7.32 3.18
N ASP A 237 10.77 -8.32 2.30
CA ASP A 237 11.84 -8.65 1.36
C ASP A 237 11.79 -7.74 0.12
N GLU A 238 10.57 -7.40 -0.32
CA GLU A 238 10.33 -6.44 -1.40
C GLU A 238 9.40 -5.31 -0.94
N VAL A 239 9.73 -4.06 -1.29
CA VAL A 239 8.92 -2.88 -0.97
C VAL A 239 8.57 -2.13 -2.25
N PHE A 240 7.27 -2.01 -2.54
CA PHE A 240 6.73 -1.19 -3.62
C PHE A 240 6.14 0.09 -3.02
N ALA A 241 6.88 1.19 -3.20
CA ALA A 241 6.48 2.50 -2.72
C ALA A 241 5.67 3.25 -3.79
N VAL A 242 4.40 3.51 -3.50
CA VAL A 242 3.44 4.20 -4.35
C VAL A 242 3.17 5.59 -3.79
N ARG A 243 3.37 6.62 -4.60
CA ARG A 243 3.05 8.00 -4.19
C ARG A 243 1.55 8.14 -3.97
N THR A 244 1.17 8.76 -2.86
CA THR A 244 -0.23 9.00 -2.48
C THR A 244 -0.44 10.41 -1.94
N ASP A 245 0.48 11.33 -2.16
CA ASP A 245 0.44 12.71 -1.67
C ASP A 245 0.04 13.65 -2.82
N PHE A 246 -1.27 13.77 -3.04
CA PHE A 246 -1.85 14.47 -4.19
C PHE A 246 -2.47 15.81 -3.80
N ASP A 247 -2.01 16.42 -2.71
CA ASP A 247 -2.52 17.71 -2.24
C ASP A 247 -4.01 17.70 -1.85
N GLN A 248 -4.60 16.53 -1.65
CA GLN A 248 -6.01 16.37 -1.31
C GLN A 248 -6.22 16.28 0.20
N PHE A 249 -7.45 16.53 0.66
CA PHE A 249 -7.80 16.38 2.07
C PHE A 249 -7.70 14.91 2.52
N TRP A 250 -8.34 14.04 1.75
CA TRP A 250 -8.14 12.60 1.76
C TRP A 250 -7.50 12.23 0.44
N ASP A 251 -6.22 11.90 0.46
CA ASP A 251 -5.53 11.65 -0.80
C ASP A 251 -6.07 10.42 -1.51
N ALA A 252 -6.17 10.52 -2.85
CA ALA A 252 -6.62 9.43 -3.68
C ALA A 252 -5.69 8.22 -3.51
N THR A 253 -6.31 7.06 -3.36
CA THR A 253 -5.62 5.78 -3.31
C THR A 253 -5.70 5.04 -4.65
N SER A 254 -6.09 5.78 -5.70
CA SER A 254 -6.17 5.34 -7.10
C SER A 254 -4.84 4.81 -7.60
N ALA A 255 -3.72 5.45 -7.27
CA ALA A 255 -2.39 4.95 -7.62
C ALA A 255 -2.09 3.60 -6.95
N MET A 256 -2.49 3.39 -5.68
CA MET A 256 -2.33 2.07 -5.03
C MET A 256 -3.20 1.01 -5.71
N ALA A 257 -4.46 1.34 -6.02
CA ALA A 257 -5.34 0.46 -6.77
C ALA A 257 -4.78 0.13 -8.17
N GLY A 258 -4.19 1.12 -8.84
CA GLY A 258 -3.53 0.96 -10.14
C GLY A 258 -2.37 -0.04 -10.08
N LEU A 259 -1.48 0.08 -9.08
CA LEU A 259 -0.40 -0.89 -8.90
C LEU A 259 -0.94 -2.30 -8.61
N ILE A 260 -1.98 -2.41 -7.78
CA ILE A 260 -2.65 -3.70 -7.51
C ILE A 260 -3.20 -4.31 -8.80
N GLY A 261 -3.85 -3.51 -9.65
CA GLY A 261 -4.31 -3.95 -10.96
C GLY A 261 -3.16 -4.45 -11.85
N LEU A 262 -2.01 -3.76 -11.84
CA LEU A 262 -0.81 -4.22 -12.57
C LEU A 262 -0.29 -5.55 -12.02
N ILE A 263 -0.30 -5.75 -10.70
CA ILE A 263 0.10 -7.03 -10.08
C ILE A 263 -0.83 -8.16 -10.52
N VAL A 264 -2.15 -7.94 -10.50
CA VAL A 264 -3.14 -8.95 -10.94
C VAL A 264 -2.91 -9.33 -12.40
N ASN A 265 -2.71 -8.35 -13.29
CA ASN A 265 -2.44 -8.61 -14.71
C ASN A 265 -1.10 -9.33 -14.94
N ALA A 266 -0.06 -9.00 -14.16
CA ALA A 266 1.23 -9.68 -14.25
C ALA A 266 1.13 -11.13 -13.77
N VAL A 267 0.36 -11.40 -12.70
CA VAL A 267 0.09 -12.77 -12.25
C VAL A 267 -0.71 -13.55 -13.29
N PHE A 268 -1.71 -12.93 -13.92
CA PHE A 268 -2.45 -13.54 -15.03
C PHE A 268 -1.50 -13.98 -16.16
N ALA A 269 -0.57 -13.11 -16.57
CA ALA A 269 0.40 -13.41 -17.61
C ALA A 269 1.35 -14.56 -17.22
N GLU A 270 1.70 -14.71 -15.93
CA GLU A 270 2.56 -15.79 -15.42
C GLU A 270 1.86 -17.15 -15.37
N LEU A 271 0.53 -17.19 -15.16
CA LEU A 271 -0.24 -18.43 -15.05
C LEU A 271 -0.50 -19.10 -16.42
N GLY A 272 -0.43 -18.34 -17.51
CA GLY A 272 -0.60 -18.87 -18.86
C GLY A 272 -2.01 -19.42 -19.14
N PRO A 273 -2.18 -20.31 -20.13
CA PRO A 273 -3.50 -20.72 -20.65
C PRO A 273 -4.42 -21.42 -19.63
N GLU A 274 -3.88 -22.04 -18.59
CA GLU A 274 -4.68 -22.79 -17.59
C GLU A 274 -5.65 -21.89 -16.82
N VAL A 275 -5.37 -20.59 -16.75
CA VAL A 275 -6.26 -19.61 -16.13
C VAL A 275 -7.62 -19.53 -16.85
N GLU A 276 -7.67 -19.78 -18.16
CA GLU A 276 -8.91 -19.72 -18.94
C GLU A 276 -9.88 -20.83 -18.51
N ALA A 277 -9.39 -22.04 -18.29
CA ALA A 277 -10.20 -23.15 -17.80
C ALA A 277 -10.79 -22.85 -16.42
N ARG A 278 -10.01 -22.24 -15.53
CA ARG A 278 -10.48 -21.79 -14.22
C ARG A 278 -11.55 -20.71 -14.34
N LEU A 279 -11.31 -19.67 -15.14
CA LEU A 279 -12.26 -18.57 -15.33
C LEU A 279 -13.58 -19.07 -15.95
N SER A 280 -13.50 -20.03 -16.88
CA SER A 280 -14.68 -20.70 -17.45
C SER A 280 -15.46 -21.47 -16.38
N ALA A 281 -14.78 -22.28 -15.57
CA ALA A 281 -15.42 -23.00 -14.46
C ALA A 281 -16.06 -22.06 -13.42
N MET A 282 -15.39 -20.95 -13.09
CA MET A 282 -15.93 -19.91 -12.23
C MET A 282 -17.16 -19.24 -12.83
N SER A 283 -17.17 -18.97 -14.14
CA SER A 283 -18.32 -18.39 -14.84
C SER A 283 -19.53 -19.34 -14.81
N THR A 284 -19.32 -20.65 -14.99
CA THR A 284 -20.38 -21.65 -14.83
C THR A 284 -20.95 -21.63 -13.41
N LEU A 285 -20.10 -21.71 -12.39
CA LEU A 285 -20.55 -21.66 -10.99
C LEU A 285 -21.24 -20.33 -10.65
N TYR A 286 -20.75 -19.21 -11.18
CA TYR A 286 -21.40 -17.92 -11.00
C TYR A 286 -22.83 -17.96 -11.56
N ASN A 287 -23.03 -18.48 -12.77
CA ASN A 287 -24.36 -18.59 -13.37
C ASN A 287 -25.29 -19.52 -12.58
N ASP A 288 -24.76 -20.60 -12.02
CA ASP A 288 -25.54 -21.57 -11.24
C ASP A 288 -26.02 -21.00 -9.89
N PHE A 289 -25.19 -20.19 -9.21
CA PHE A 289 -25.46 -19.76 -7.82
C PHE A 289 -25.82 -18.29 -7.66
N ILE A 290 -25.34 -17.40 -8.53
CA ILE A 290 -25.51 -15.95 -8.41
C ILE A 290 -26.28 -15.42 -9.63
N GLY A 291 -25.73 -15.63 -10.82
CA GLY A 291 -26.32 -15.37 -12.12
C GLY A 291 -26.94 -13.98 -12.26
N HIS A 292 -27.81 -13.84 -13.27
CA HIS A 292 -28.76 -12.75 -13.35
C HIS A 292 -30.14 -13.36 -13.53
N THR A 293 -31.11 -12.98 -12.70
CA THR A 293 -32.50 -13.38 -12.93
C THR A 293 -32.98 -12.70 -14.21
N THR A 294 -33.11 -13.43 -15.31
CA THR A 294 -33.72 -12.89 -16.52
C THR A 294 -35.23 -12.78 -16.30
N ALA A 295 -35.76 -11.56 -16.33
CA ALA A 295 -37.21 -11.34 -16.30
C ALA A 295 -37.80 -11.75 -17.66
N GLY A 296 -38.18 -13.03 -17.78
CA GLY A 296 -38.89 -13.56 -18.95
C GLY A 296 -38.21 -14.76 -19.58
N GLY A 297 -38.43 -15.95 -19.04
CA GLY A 297 -38.00 -17.20 -19.65
C GLY A 297 -38.56 -18.42 -18.93
N HIS A 298 -39.55 -19.07 -19.53
CA HIS A 298 -40.03 -20.38 -19.10
C HIS A 298 -38.92 -21.46 -19.31
N GLY A 299 -38.62 -22.22 -18.25
CA GLY A 299 -37.83 -23.47 -18.30
C GLY A 299 -36.31 -23.25 -18.37
N THR A 300 -35.45 -23.88 -17.58
CA THR A 300 -35.54 -25.21 -16.96
C THR A 300 -34.74 -25.20 -15.66
N ASP A 301 -35.43 -25.08 -14.52
CA ASP A 301 -34.84 -25.47 -13.24
C ASP A 301 -34.89 -27.00 -13.20
N ARG A 302 -33.85 -27.65 -13.74
CA ARG A 302 -33.69 -29.10 -13.67
C ARG A 302 -32.33 -29.40 -13.08
N PRO A 303 -32.24 -29.94 -11.85
CA PRO A 303 -30.95 -30.27 -11.27
C PRO A 303 -30.26 -31.32 -12.15
N ALA A 304 -28.98 -31.09 -12.43
CA ALA A 304 -28.15 -31.99 -13.21
C ALA A 304 -28.25 -33.42 -12.64
N ARG A 305 -28.76 -34.36 -13.45
CA ARG A 305 -28.78 -35.79 -13.09
C ARG A 305 -27.34 -36.26 -12.90
N ARG A 306 -26.99 -36.71 -11.69
CA ARG A 306 -25.73 -37.44 -11.45
C ARG A 306 -25.60 -38.60 -12.44
N PRO A 307 -24.40 -38.90 -12.96
CA PRO A 307 -24.21 -40.05 -13.83
C PRO A 307 -24.53 -41.33 -13.05
N ALA A 308 -25.40 -42.17 -13.62
CA ALA A 308 -25.72 -43.46 -13.04
C ALA A 308 -24.45 -44.34 -13.06
N THR A 309 -23.92 -44.65 -11.88
CA THR A 309 -22.89 -45.67 -11.70
C THR A 309 -23.43 -47.00 -12.23
N GLY A 310 -22.86 -47.46 -13.34
CA GLY A 310 -23.24 -48.70 -14.00
C GLY A 310 -23.10 -49.90 -13.07
N ARG A 311 -24.21 -50.56 -12.77
CA ARG A 311 -24.23 -51.87 -12.11
C ARG A 311 -23.87 -52.94 -13.15
N PRO A 312 -22.96 -53.89 -12.87
CA PRO A 312 -22.59 -54.89 -13.87
C PRO A 312 -23.77 -55.83 -14.17
N ARG A 313 -24.06 -56.03 -15.46
CA ARG A 313 -25.06 -56.98 -15.93
C ARG A 313 -24.61 -58.41 -15.60
N ARG A 314 -25.36 -59.11 -14.73
CA ARG A 314 -25.31 -60.57 -14.63
C ARG A 314 -25.68 -61.16 -15.98
N LYS A 315 -24.77 -61.93 -16.59
CA LYS A 315 -25.11 -62.83 -17.71
C LYS A 315 -26.06 -63.90 -17.17
N ALA A 316 -27.26 -63.95 -17.72
CA ALA A 316 -28.15 -65.10 -17.60
C ALA A 316 -27.65 -66.16 -18.57
N ASP A 317 -27.28 -67.31 -18.01
CA ASP A 317 -26.94 -68.51 -18.74
C ASP A 317 -28.24 -69.17 -19.22
N ILE A 318 -28.34 -69.45 -20.53
CA ILE A 318 -29.43 -70.23 -21.13
C ILE A 318 -28.77 -71.43 -21.80
N GLY A 319 -29.03 -72.63 -21.27
CA GLY A 319 -28.62 -73.87 -21.92
C GLY A 319 -29.11 -75.12 -21.18
N ARG A 320 -30.35 -75.56 -21.49
CA ARG A 320 -30.84 -76.90 -21.21
C ARG A 320 -30.06 -77.95 -22.02
N LYS A 321 -29.56 -78.99 -21.37
CA LYS A 321 -29.90 -80.42 -21.56
C LYS A 321 -28.97 -81.29 -20.74
#